data_AF-A0A0K2UHH6-F1
#
_entry.id   AF-A0A0K2UHH6-F1
#
_cell.length_a   1.000
_cell.length_b   1.000
_cell.length_c   1.000
_cell.angle_alpha   90.00
_cell.angle_beta   90.00
_cell.angle_gamma   90.00
#
_symmetry.space_group_name_H-M   'P 1'
#
loop_
_entity.id
_entity.type
_entity.pdbx_description
1 polymer ?
#
loop_
_entity_poly.entity_id
_entity_poly.type
_entity_poly.pdbx_seq_one_letter_code
_entity_poly.pdbx_strand_id
1 'polypeptide(L)'
;QIYSIWETEEIIVFELWRNMGIACIVIFVILSLFLANLLVSFLVLCNVIITVVDIVGFLHFWGITIDTIACVNIVLSIGLCVDYSIHIAHFFLCASGDAAERAASSVESIGIAIINGGTTTFMALILLIFSESHIFITFFK
;
A
#
# COMPACT_ATOMS: atom_id res chain seq x y z
N GLN A 1 -3.71 -14.75 34.69
CA GLN A 1 -3.18 -14.94 33.33
C GLN A 1 -4.09 -14.41 32.22
N ILE A 2 -5.42 -14.32 32.43
CA ILE A 2 -6.31 -13.66 31.46
C ILE A 2 -6.12 -12.13 31.46
N TYR A 3 -6.00 -11.51 32.65
CA TYR A 3 -5.80 -10.05 32.79
C TYR A 3 -4.54 -9.50 32.10
N SER A 4 -3.45 -10.25 32.05
CA SER A 4 -2.22 -9.81 31.35
C SER A 4 -2.35 -9.84 29.83
N ILE A 5 -3.24 -10.69 29.29
CA ILE A 5 -3.47 -10.79 27.84
C ILE A 5 -4.29 -9.58 27.38
N TRP A 6 -5.30 -9.16 28.16
CA TRP A 6 -6.08 -7.95 27.89
C TRP A 6 -5.25 -6.66 27.94
N GLU A 7 -4.36 -6.53 28.95
CA GLU A 7 -3.42 -5.39 29.01
C GLU A 7 -2.45 -5.40 27.82
N THR A 8 -1.98 -6.58 27.40
CA THR A 8 -1.07 -6.69 26.26
C THR A 8 -1.78 -6.33 24.95
N GLU A 9 -3.02 -6.77 24.74
CA GLU A 9 -3.80 -6.41 23.55
C GLU A 9 -4.10 -4.90 23.48
N GLU A 10 -4.47 -4.26 24.59
CA GLU A 10 -4.76 -2.82 24.59
C GLU A 10 -3.51 -1.97 24.32
N ILE A 11 -2.36 -2.38 24.88
CA ILE A 11 -1.07 -1.71 24.64
C ILE A 11 -0.62 -1.90 23.18
N ILE A 12 -0.80 -3.09 22.61
CA ILE A 12 -0.45 -3.41 21.22
C ILE A 12 -1.26 -2.54 20.25
N VAL A 13 -2.57 -2.35 20.47
CA VAL A 13 -3.43 -1.54 19.60
C VAL A 13 -3.00 -0.06 19.60
N PHE A 14 -2.61 0.47 20.75
CA PHE A 14 -2.11 1.85 20.85
C PHE A 14 -0.73 2.03 20.20
N GLU A 15 0.19 1.08 20.39
CA GLU A 15 1.47 1.08 19.69
C GLU A 15 1.31 0.94 18.17
N LEU A 16 0.36 0.12 17.72
CA LEU A 16 0.01 -0.06 16.31
C LEU A 16 -0.45 1.24 15.67
N TRP A 17 -1.42 1.92 16.29
CA TRP A 17 -1.93 3.20 15.78
C TRP A 17 -0.83 4.25 15.66
N ARG A 18 0.06 4.30 16.66
CA ARG A 18 1.21 5.20 16.67
C ARG A 18 2.21 4.86 15.56
N ASN A 19 2.54 3.57 15.37
CA ASN A 19 3.43 3.13 14.29
C ASN A 19 2.84 3.37 12.91
N MET A 20 1.53 3.14 12.71
CA MET A 20 0.86 3.43 11.45
C MET A 20 0.89 4.92 11.13
N GLY A 21 0.66 5.78 12.13
CA GLY A 21 0.78 7.23 12.00
C GLY A 21 2.20 7.67 11.62
N ILE A 22 3.22 7.16 12.32
CA ILE A 22 4.63 7.49 12.03
C ILE A 22 5.04 6.98 10.65
N ALA A 23 4.67 5.75 10.28
CA ALA A 23 4.97 5.18 8.97
C ALA A 23 4.35 6.02 7.83
N CYS A 24 3.10 6.45 7.99
CA CYS A 24 2.42 7.30 7.01
C CYS A 24 3.13 8.65 6.83
N ILE A 25 3.56 9.28 7.92
CA ILE A 25 4.33 10.54 7.88
C ILE A 25 5.69 10.35 7.19
N VAL A 26 6.40 9.27 7.51
CA VAL A 26 7.70 8.97 6.90
C VAL A 26 7.56 8.72 5.40
N ILE A 27 6.55 7.94 4.98
CA ILE A 27 6.25 7.69 3.57
C ILE A 27 5.93 9.01 2.85
N PHE A 28 5.11 9.87 3.46
CA PHE A 28 4.80 11.20 2.93
C PHE A 28 6.06 12.05 2.71
N VAL A 29 6.96 12.08 3.68
CA VAL A 29 8.22 12.84 3.61
C VAL A 29 9.14 12.30 2.52
N ILE A 30 9.31 10.97 2.44
CA ILE A 30 10.15 10.34 1.42
C ILE A 30 9.59 10.59 0.02
N LEU A 31 8.27 10.50 -0.16
CA LEU A 31 7.63 10.76 -1.45
C LEU A 31 7.75 12.21 -1.90
N SER A 32 7.58 13.14 -0.95
CA SER A 32 7.78 14.56 -1.20
C SER A 32 9.21 14.87 -1.64
N LEU A 33 10.20 14.20 -1.02
CA LEU A 33 11.62 14.39 -1.33
C LEU A 33 12.03 13.73 -2.66
N PHE A 34 11.45 12.58 -3.01
CA PHE A 34 11.84 11.83 -4.21
C PHE A 34 11.32 12.43 -5.51
N LEU A 35 10.09 12.97 -5.52
CA LEU A 35 9.46 13.40 -6.77
C LEU A 35 9.87 14.79 -7.26
N ALA A 36 10.36 15.66 -6.35
CA ALA A 36 10.85 17.03 -6.61
C ALA A 36 9.95 17.92 -7.52
N ASN A 37 8.71 17.52 -7.78
CA ASN A 37 7.71 18.21 -8.59
C ASN A 37 6.37 18.19 -7.85
N LEU A 38 5.94 19.38 -7.40
CA LEU A 38 4.81 19.54 -6.48
C LEU A 38 3.48 19.05 -7.03
N LEU A 39 3.21 19.21 -8.34
CA LEU A 39 1.94 18.81 -8.93
C LEU A 39 1.80 17.30 -9.05
N VAL A 40 2.84 16.62 -9.53
CA VAL A 40 2.84 15.16 -9.66
C VAL A 40 2.86 14.52 -8.26
N SER A 41 3.58 15.13 -7.32
CA SER A 41 3.61 14.67 -5.92
C SER A 41 2.22 14.75 -5.29
N PHE A 42 1.49 15.85 -5.52
CA PHE A 42 0.11 15.98 -5.06
C PHE A 42 -0.83 14.91 -5.63
N LEU A 43 -0.72 14.59 -6.93
CA LEU A 43 -1.52 13.53 -7.54
C LEU A 43 -1.21 12.14 -6.95
N VAL A 44 0.08 11.83 -6.74
CA VAL A 44 0.49 10.57 -6.09
C VAL A 44 -0.03 10.52 -4.65
N LEU A 45 0.03 11.63 -3.92
CA LEU A 45 -0.52 11.72 -2.56
C LEU A 45 -2.03 11.50 -2.52
N CYS A 46 -2.79 12.08 -3.45
CA CYS A 46 -4.22 11.80 -3.58
C CYS A 46 -4.48 10.32 -3.85
N ASN A 47 -3.70 9.70 -4.73
CA ASN A 47 -3.81 8.26 -5.01
C ASN A 47 -3.57 7.42 -3.75
N VAL A 48 -2.55 7.77 -2.95
CA VAL A 48 -2.25 7.08 -1.68
C VAL A 48 -3.40 7.22 -0.67
N ILE A 49 -3.99 8.41 -0.54
CA ILE A 49 -5.13 8.60 0.37
C ILE A 49 -6.31 7.75 -0.06
N ILE A 50 -6.60 7.69 -1.36
CA ILE A 50 -7.68 6.86 -1.91
C ILE A 50 -7.42 5.39 -1.62
N THR A 51 -6.20 4.89 -1.86
CA THR A 51 -5.89 3.47 -1.60
C THR A 51 -5.94 3.11 -0.13
N VAL A 52 -5.53 4.00 0.78
CA VAL A 52 -5.72 3.79 2.22
C VAL A 52 -7.20 3.65 2.57
N VAL A 53 -8.05 4.53 2.03
CA VAL A 53 -9.50 4.49 2.27
C VAL A 53 -10.11 3.21 1.68
N ASP A 54 -9.69 2.80 0.48
CA ASP A 54 -10.13 1.55 -0.15
C ASP A 54 -9.77 0.34 0.70
N ILE A 55 -8.50 0.18 1.10
CA ILE A 55 -8.05 -0.98 1.89
C ILE A 55 -8.78 -1.06 3.22
N VAL A 56 -8.90 0.07 3.94
CA VAL A 56 -9.63 0.13 5.21
C VAL A 56 -11.13 -0.17 5.00
N GLY A 57 -11.71 0.32 3.91
CA GLY A 57 -13.08 0.03 3.51
C GLY A 57 -13.33 -1.44 3.20
N PHE A 58 -12.42 -2.09 2.47
CA PHE A 58 -12.46 -3.52 2.18
C PHE A 58 -12.32 -4.36 3.45
N LEU A 59 -11.43 -3.97 4.36
CA LEU A 59 -11.24 -4.66 5.63
C LEU A 59 -12.49 -4.59 6.52
N HIS A 60 -13.14 -3.43 6.56
CA HIS A 60 -14.43 -3.24 7.23
C HIS A 60 -15.55 -4.04 6.56
N PHE A 61 -15.60 -4.08 5.22
CA PHE A 61 -16.60 -4.87 4.47
C PHE A 61 -16.46 -6.38 4.74
N TRP A 62 -15.23 -6.88 4.90
CA TRP A 62 -14.98 -8.27 5.26
C TRP A 62 -15.17 -8.60 6.75
N GLY A 63 -15.48 -7.60 7.59
CA GLY A 63 -15.69 -7.77 9.02
C GLY A 63 -14.44 -8.24 9.77
N ILE A 64 -13.25 -7.99 9.22
CA ILE A 64 -11.98 -8.38 9.84
C ILE A 64 -11.63 -7.34 10.91
N THR A 65 -11.40 -7.80 12.13
CA THR A 65 -10.88 -6.96 13.22
C THR A 65 -9.45 -6.53 12.89
N ILE A 66 -9.17 -5.24 13.03
CA ILE A 66 -7.83 -4.67 12.80
C ILE A 66 -6.88 -5.23 13.87
N ASP A 67 -6.10 -6.23 13.49
CA ASP A 67 -5.03 -6.83 14.29
C ASP A 67 -3.65 -6.43 13.73
N THR A 68 -2.58 -6.69 14.49
CA THR A 68 -1.18 -6.40 14.14
C THR A 68 -0.82 -6.86 12.72
N ILE A 69 -1.29 -8.04 12.32
CA ILE A 69 -1.04 -8.62 11.01
C ILE A 69 -1.76 -7.82 9.90
N ALA A 70 -3.01 -7.43 10.14
CA ALA A 70 -3.77 -6.62 9.19
C ALA A 70 -3.12 -5.23 8.99
N CYS A 71 -2.60 -4.63 10.06
CA CYS A 71 -1.86 -3.37 9.95
C CYS A 71 -0.57 -3.49 9.14
N VAL A 72 0.20 -4.58 9.30
CA VAL A 72 1.37 -4.83 8.46
C VAL A 72 0.98 -4.96 6.98
N ASN A 73 -0.15 -5.63 6.68
CA ASN A 73 -0.66 -5.76 5.32
C ASN A 73 -1.10 -4.42 4.72
N ILE A 74 -1.75 -3.57 5.52
CA ILE A 74 -2.10 -2.21 5.10
C ILE A 74 -0.84 -1.44 4.72
N VAL A 75 0.20 -1.44 5.57
CA VAL A 75 1.47 -0.74 5.29
C VAL A 75 2.19 -1.31 4.06
N LEU A 76 2.22 -2.64 3.91
CA LEU A 76 2.80 -3.30 2.74
C LEU A 76 2.08 -2.90 1.45
N SER A 77 0.75 -2.88 1.46
CA SER A 77 -0.06 -2.49 0.32
C SER A 77 0.13 -1.02 -0.06
N ILE A 78 0.22 -0.12 0.93
CA ILE A 78 0.58 1.29 0.70
C ILE A 78 1.96 1.38 0.03
N GLY A 79 2.96 0.64 0.51
CA GLY A 79 4.30 0.63 -0.08
C GLY A 79 4.32 0.18 -1.54
N LEU A 80 3.62 -0.90 -1.87
CA LEU A 80 3.50 -1.40 -3.25
C LEU A 80 2.74 -0.42 -4.16
N CYS A 81 1.64 0.16 -3.66
CA CYS A 81 0.86 1.16 -4.41
C CYS A 81 1.70 2.40 -4.74
N VAL A 82 2.46 2.87 -3.75
CA VAL A 82 3.37 4.01 -3.87
C VAL A 82 4.46 3.74 -4.90
N ASP A 83 5.09 2.57 -4.84
CA ASP A 83 6.15 2.16 -5.76
C ASP A 83 5.64 2.16 -7.22
N TYR A 84 4.49 1.54 -7.48
CA TYR A 84 3.90 1.55 -8.82
C TYR A 84 3.53 2.96 -9.29
N SER A 85 2.98 3.79 -8.39
CA SER A 85 2.61 5.18 -8.71
C SER A 85 3.83 6.03 -9.04
N ILE A 86 4.94 5.86 -8.30
CA ILE A 86 6.16 6.64 -8.49
C ILE A 86 6.87 6.29 -9.79
N HIS A 87 6.87 5.00 -10.16
CA HIS A 87 7.47 4.52 -11.40
C HIS A 87 6.74 5.08 -12.63
N ILE A 88 5.39 5.09 -12.60
CA ILE A 88 4.57 5.69 -13.67
C ILE A 88 4.77 7.20 -13.72
N ALA A 89 4.73 7.87 -12.56
CA ALA A 89 4.94 9.31 -12.45
C ALA A 89 6.32 9.72 -12.99
N HIS A 90 7.38 9.00 -12.64
CA HIS A 90 8.73 9.28 -13.11
C HIS A 90 8.84 9.13 -14.64
N PHE A 91 8.30 8.05 -15.20
CA PHE A 91 8.26 7.88 -16.66
C PHE A 91 7.45 8.99 -17.35
N PHE A 92 6.36 9.43 -16.74
CA PHE A 92 5.56 10.55 -17.23
C PHE A 92 6.36 11.87 -17.24
N LEU A 93 7.18 12.12 -16.21
CA LEU A 93 8.08 13.27 -16.15
C LEU A 93 9.19 13.20 -17.22
N CYS A 94 9.71 12.01 -17.53
CA CYS A 94 10.74 11.84 -18.56
C CYS A 94 10.19 11.87 -20.00
N ALA A 95 8.91 11.53 -20.20
CA ALA A 95 8.28 11.55 -21.51
C ALA A 95 8.06 12.99 -22.02
N SER A 96 8.29 13.18 -23.33
CA SER A 96 8.09 14.47 -24.03
C SER A 96 6.84 14.41 -24.90
N GLY A 97 6.03 15.46 -24.92
CA GLY A 97 4.81 15.53 -25.75
C GLY A 97 3.60 16.13 -25.02
N ASP A 98 2.41 15.94 -25.60
CA ASP A 98 1.14 16.32 -24.98
C ASP A 98 0.83 15.45 -23.74
N ALA A 99 -0.02 15.94 -22.83
CA ALA A 99 -0.32 15.24 -21.59
C ALA A 99 -0.93 13.84 -21.82
N ALA A 100 -1.81 13.70 -22.81
CA ALA A 100 -2.42 12.40 -23.14
C ALA A 100 -1.39 11.42 -23.73
N GLU A 101 -0.53 11.91 -24.62
CA GLU A 101 0.50 11.12 -25.29
C GLU A 101 1.59 10.67 -24.31
N ARG A 102 1.99 11.54 -23.39
CA ARG A 102 2.91 11.21 -22.29
C ARG A 102 2.35 10.14 -21.37
N ALA A 103 1.06 10.21 -21.04
CA ALA A 103 0.40 9.19 -20.21
C ALA A 103 0.38 7.84 -20.91
N ALA A 104 -0.02 7.80 -22.20
CA ALA A 104 -0.05 6.58 -22.99
C ALA A 104 1.36 5.96 -23.14
N SER A 105 2.36 6.77 -23.48
CA SER A 105 3.74 6.31 -23.64
C SER A 105 4.35 5.79 -22.34
N SER A 106 4.02 6.42 -21.20
CA SER A 106 4.47 5.95 -19.88
C SER A 106 3.89 4.59 -19.56
N VAL A 107 2.58 4.41 -19.76
CA VAL A 107 1.89 3.12 -19.51
C VAL A 107 2.38 2.04 -20.47
N GLU A 108 2.64 2.36 -21.73
CA GLU A 108 3.21 1.40 -22.69
C GLU A 108 4.61 0.94 -22.27
N SER A 109 5.45 1.87 -21.79
CA SER A 109 6.84 1.58 -21.43
C SER A 109 6.98 0.80 -20.12
N ILE A 110 6.24 1.18 -19.06
CA ILE A 110 6.41 0.57 -17.73
C ILE A 110 5.23 -0.29 -17.28
N GLY A 111 4.07 -0.19 -17.94
CA GLY A 111 2.85 -0.90 -17.54
C GLY A 111 3.01 -2.41 -17.57
N ILE A 112 3.70 -2.97 -18.57
CA ILE A 112 3.98 -4.41 -18.65
C ILE A 112 4.83 -4.88 -17.46
N ALA A 113 5.82 -4.08 -17.04
CA ALA A 113 6.67 -4.41 -15.90
C ALA A 113 5.88 -4.42 -14.58
N ILE A 114 4.99 -3.44 -14.39
CA ILE A 114 4.13 -3.35 -13.21
C ILE A 114 3.12 -4.50 -13.17
N ILE A 115 2.47 -4.83 -14.29
CA ILE A 115 1.53 -5.94 -14.38
C ILE A 115 2.23 -7.27 -14.07
N ASN A 116 3.43 -7.49 -14.61
CA ASN A 116 4.21 -8.69 -14.28
C ASN A 116 4.57 -8.73 -12.79
N GLY A 117 5.02 -7.61 -12.22
CA GLY A 117 5.30 -7.50 -10.79
C GLY A 117 4.07 -7.82 -9.93
N GLY A 118 2.94 -7.19 -10.22
CA GLY A 118 1.67 -7.45 -9.53
C GLY A 118 1.21 -8.90 -9.66
N THR A 119 1.36 -9.49 -10.85
CA THR A 119 0.99 -10.89 -11.09
C THR A 119 1.87 -11.85 -10.28
N THR A 120 3.17 -11.58 -10.15
CA THR A 120 4.06 -12.41 -9.32
C THR A 120 3.71 -12.33 -7.84
N THR A 121 3.41 -11.14 -7.33
CA THR A 121 2.95 -10.95 -5.94
C THR A 121 1.62 -11.66 -5.71
N PHE A 122 0.68 -11.56 -6.65
CA PHE A 122 -0.61 -12.23 -6.57
C PHE A 122 -0.46 -13.76 -6.59
N MET A 123 0.40 -14.29 -7.45
CA MET A 123 0.71 -15.72 -7.49
C MET A 123 1.32 -16.19 -6.16
N ALA A 124 2.17 -15.38 -5.54
CA ALA A 124 2.73 -15.66 -4.22
C ALA A 124 1.63 -15.69 -3.15
N LEU A 125 0.70 -14.73 -3.15
CA LEU A 125 -0.43 -14.68 -2.21
C LEU A 125 -1.37 -15.87 -2.33
N ILE A 126 -1.61 -16.40 -3.55
CA ILE A 126 -2.44 -17.61 -3.74
C ILE A 126 -1.85 -18.82 -3.02
N LEU A 127 -0.53 -18.96 -2.97
CA LEU A 127 0.12 -20.07 -2.27
C LEU A 127 -0.17 -20.06 -0.76
N LEU A 128 -0.45 -18.89 -0.18
CA LEU A 128 -0.78 -18.75 1.24
C LEU A 128 -2.17 -19.32 1.59
N ILE A 129 -3.09 -19.48 0.62
CA ILE A 129 -4.43 -20.07 0.82
C ILE A 129 -4.35 -21.52 1.34
N PHE A 130 -3.32 -22.27 0.95
CA PHE A 130 -3.16 -23.67 1.33
C PHE A 130 -2.79 -23.87 2.81
N SER A 131 -2.61 -22.79 3.58
CA SER A 131 -2.25 -22.84 5.00
C SER A 131 -3.48 -22.71 5.90
N GLU A 132 -3.60 -23.60 6.89
CA GLU A 132 -4.72 -23.60 7.86
C GLU A 132 -4.61 -22.54 8.97
N SER A 133 -3.51 -21.81 9.06
CA SER A 133 -3.34 -20.83 10.15
C SER A 133 -4.09 -19.52 9.87
N HIS A 134 -4.80 -19.03 10.90
CA HIS A 134 -5.59 -17.80 10.89
C HIS A 134 -4.80 -16.58 10.36
N ILE A 135 -3.48 -16.57 10.60
CA ILE A 135 -2.54 -15.53 10.13
C ILE A 135 -2.50 -15.48 8.60
N PHE A 136 -2.48 -16.63 7.92
CA PHE A 136 -2.41 -16.71 6.46
C PHE A 136 -3.75 -16.41 5.79
N ILE A 137 -4.86 -16.75 6.44
CA ILE A 137 -6.21 -16.43 5.95
C ILE A 137 -6.45 -14.92 6.01
N THR A 138 -6.01 -14.24 7.09
CA THR A 138 -6.04 -12.77 7.20
C THR A 138 -5.01 -12.08 6.30
N PHE A 139 -4.01 -12.81 5.80
CA PHE A 139 -3.05 -12.31 4.81
C PHE A 139 -3.56 -12.41 3.38
N PHE A 140 -4.42 -13.40 3.12
CA PHE A 140 -5.02 -13.61 1.81
C PHE A 140 -6.26 -12.73 1.57
N LYS A 141 -7.06 -12.49 2.62
CA LYS A 141 -8.12 -11.50 2.60
C LYS A 141 -7.52 -10.10 2.75
#